data_AF-A0A5C5RCL7-F1
#
_entry.id   AF-A0A5C5RCL7-F1
#
_cell.length_a   1.000
_cell.length_b   1.000
_cell.length_c   1.000
_cell.angle_alpha   90.00
_cell.angle_beta   90.00
_cell.angle_gamma   90.00
#
_symmetry.space_group_name_H-M   'P 1'
#
loop_
_entity.id
_entity.type
_entity.pdbx_description
1 polymer ?
#
loop_
_entity_poly.entity_id
_entity_poly.type
_entity_poly.pdbx_seq_one_letter_code
_entity_poly.pdbx_strand_id
1 'polypeptide(L)'
;PLHRAARSTVAPQDRAAVLDALALAPPGAAPAAPDLHAAVRFAHPSWYRRLTLDAIAGIVEQAQIVGLVAGGALTSAGRAARTTDPAQAMAAALPRPVEEFLLQADLTLTIPGPTTHDFAAAVALVADLESAGGAAVYRVTDASVRRALDAGRTSAEVHAFFVAHSVTPVPQGLTYLVDDVARRHGALRAGVAGSFLRSDDPALIAAVLSSPAAEALALRAVAPTVLIAQVPLSELVAGLAAAGFTAAAEDSRGVVVDLRPPAIRLPSPRPRPPAAQPTLEQLADAAVQIRRQDAPSDDGPRTSGPELMALLQSAAGEGRPVRLGYVDANGVFTRHVVVPESVRHGQLAALDGDATRRFALHRVTTAEPVE
;
A
#
# COMPACT_ATOMS: atom_id res chain seq x y z
N PRO A 1 5.25 -14.14 -7.33
CA PRO A 1 3.96 -13.55 -6.90
C PRO A 1 3.00 -14.64 -6.40
N LEU A 2 2.50 -14.51 -5.16
CA LEU A 2 1.53 -15.48 -4.60
C LEU A 2 0.27 -15.54 -5.48
N HIS A 3 -0.17 -16.75 -5.83
CA HIS A 3 -1.41 -16.99 -6.58
C HIS A 3 -2.59 -16.26 -5.93
N ARG A 4 -3.55 -15.73 -6.71
CA ARG A 4 -4.70 -14.92 -6.22
C ARG A 4 -5.47 -15.60 -5.08
N ALA A 5 -5.48 -16.93 -5.05
CA ALA A 5 -6.07 -17.74 -3.97
C ALA A 5 -5.40 -17.54 -2.60
N ALA A 6 -4.15 -17.08 -2.53
CA ALA A 6 -3.39 -16.90 -1.29
C ALA A 6 -3.94 -15.81 -0.36
N ARG A 7 -4.80 -14.91 -0.88
CA ARG A 7 -5.51 -13.86 -0.11
C ARG A 7 -6.95 -14.23 0.24
N SER A 8 -7.38 -15.45 -0.08
CA SER A 8 -8.71 -15.96 0.26
C SER A 8 -8.81 -16.31 1.74
N THR A 9 -9.95 -16.07 2.37
CA THR A 9 -10.21 -16.46 3.77
C THR A 9 -10.14 -17.97 3.98
N VAL A 10 -10.34 -18.77 2.92
CA VAL A 10 -10.23 -20.24 2.96
C VAL A 10 -8.82 -20.77 2.66
N ALA A 11 -7.85 -19.90 2.31
CA ALA A 11 -6.50 -20.32 1.95
C ALA A 11 -5.79 -21.16 3.04
N PRO A 12 -5.94 -20.89 4.36
CA PRO A 12 -5.37 -21.75 5.38
C PRO A 12 -5.91 -23.18 5.34
N GLN A 13 -7.22 -23.35 5.13
CA GLN A 13 -7.88 -24.66 5.05
C GLN A 13 -7.45 -25.42 3.80
N ASP A 14 -7.40 -24.74 2.66
CA ASP A 14 -6.96 -25.32 1.38
C ASP A 14 -5.50 -25.79 1.46
N ARG A 15 -4.61 -25.01 2.10
CA ARG A 15 -3.21 -25.40 2.35
C ARG A 15 -3.12 -26.62 3.28
N ALA A 16 -3.87 -26.61 4.39
CA ALA A 16 -3.88 -27.72 5.33
C ALA A 16 -4.33 -29.03 4.65
N ALA A 17 -5.39 -28.98 3.85
CA ALA A 17 -5.88 -30.16 3.12
C ALA A 17 -4.87 -30.73 2.13
N VAL A 18 -4.11 -29.88 1.42
CA VAL A 18 -3.04 -30.35 0.52
C VAL A 18 -1.89 -30.98 1.32
N LEU A 19 -1.49 -30.38 2.44
CA LEU A 19 -0.45 -30.95 3.30
C LEU A 19 -0.91 -32.26 3.97
N ASP A 20 -2.19 -32.37 4.34
CA ASP A 20 -2.80 -33.58 4.87
C ASP A 20 -2.81 -34.71 3.83
N ALA A 21 -3.18 -34.39 2.58
CA ALA A 21 -3.14 -35.35 1.49
C ALA A 21 -1.72 -35.82 1.16
N LEU A 22 -0.73 -34.92 1.17
CA LEU A 22 0.69 -35.30 1.04
C LEU A 22 1.15 -36.20 2.19
N ALA A 23 0.61 -36.02 3.39
CA ALA A 23 1.01 -36.81 4.56
C ALA A 23 0.51 -38.26 4.54
N LEU A 24 -0.48 -38.58 3.69
CA LEU A 24 -0.92 -39.95 3.43
C LEU A 24 0.17 -40.79 2.76
N ALA A 25 1.09 -40.15 2.02
CA ALA A 25 2.23 -40.82 1.44
C ALA A 25 3.31 -41.14 2.51
N PRO A 26 4.01 -42.28 2.39
CA PRO A 26 5.14 -42.61 3.26
C PRO A 26 6.20 -41.49 3.32
N PRO A 27 6.98 -41.39 4.42
CA PRO A 27 8.11 -40.45 4.50
C PRO A 27 9.04 -40.58 3.28
N GLY A 28 9.37 -39.44 2.65
CA GLY A 28 10.21 -39.39 1.45
C GLY A 28 9.51 -39.68 0.12
N ALA A 29 8.23 -40.07 0.12
CA ALA A 29 7.47 -40.30 -1.10
C ALA A 29 6.89 -38.99 -1.66
N ALA A 30 7.08 -38.78 -2.97
CA ALA A 30 6.55 -37.65 -3.71
C ALA A 30 5.42 -38.13 -4.65
N PRO A 31 4.13 -38.03 -4.24
CA PRO A 31 3.03 -38.44 -5.11
C PRO A 31 2.96 -37.53 -6.35
N ALA A 32 2.56 -38.10 -7.49
CA ALA A 32 2.34 -37.29 -8.69
C ALA A 32 1.15 -36.33 -8.46
N ALA A 33 1.18 -35.16 -9.12
CA ALA A 33 0.13 -34.15 -8.95
C ALA A 33 -1.30 -34.68 -9.20
N PRO A 34 -1.56 -35.56 -10.19
CA PRO A 34 -2.89 -36.18 -10.37
C PRO A 34 -3.33 -37.02 -9.17
N ASP A 35 -2.42 -37.77 -8.55
CA ASP A 35 -2.72 -38.62 -7.39
C ASP A 35 -2.99 -37.78 -6.14
N LEU A 36 -2.20 -36.72 -5.95
CA LEU A 36 -2.42 -35.76 -4.87
C LEU A 36 -3.78 -35.06 -5.03
N HIS A 37 -4.13 -34.64 -6.24
CA HIS A 37 -5.43 -34.06 -6.53
C HIS A 37 -6.59 -35.06 -6.31
N ALA A 38 -6.41 -36.33 -6.68
CA ALA A 38 -7.38 -37.38 -6.40
C ALA A 38 -7.58 -37.58 -4.89
N ALA A 39 -6.50 -37.60 -4.11
CA ALA A 39 -6.54 -37.73 -2.66
C ALA A 39 -7.26 -36.55 -1.98
N VAL A 40 -6.93 -35.31 -2.38
CA VAL A 40 -7.60 -34.10 -1.88
C VAL A 40 -9.09 -34.12 -2.22
N ARG A 41 -9.45 -34.52 -3.44
CA ARG A 41 -10.84 -34.62 -3.88
C ARG A 41 -11.62 -35.71 -3.14
N PHE A 42 -10.97 -36.82 -2.81
CA PHE A 42 -11.56 -37.89 -2.01
C PHE A 42 -11.87 -37.41 -0.58
N ALA A 43 -10.93 -36.71 0.06
CA ALA A 43 -11.11 -36.16 1.40
C ALA A 43 -12.11 -34.97 1.44
N HIS A 44 -12.17 -34.18 0.38
CA HIS A 44 -13.03 -32.98 0.30
C HIS A 44 -13.81 -32.89 -1.01
N PRO A 45 -14.86 -33.73 -1.21
CA PRO A 45 -15.59 -33.79 -2.48
C PRO A 45 -16.25 -32.48 -2.91
N SER A 46 -16.70 -31.64 -1.97
CA SER A 46 -17.35 -30.36 -2.26
C SER A 46 -16.39 -29.25 -2.69
N TRP A 47 -15.07 -29.47 -2.58
CA TRP A 47 -14.05 -28.45 -2.84
C TRP A 47 -13.48 -28.51 -4.26
N TYR A 48 -13.97 -29.44 -5.09
CA TYR A 48 -13.44 -29.73 -6.44
C TYR A 48 -13.37 -28.52 -7.39
N ARG A 49 -14.26 -27.51 -7.23
CA ARG A 49 -14.24 -26.31 -8.09
C ARG A 49 -13.13 -25.33 -7.73
N ARG A 50 -12.62 -25.36 -6.49
CA ARG A 50 -11.62 -24.41 -6.01
C ARG A 50 -10.22 -25.02 -5.86
N LEU A 51 -10.13 -26.30 -5.48
CA LEU A 51 -8.86 -27.04 -5.42
C LEU A 51 -8.61 -27.75 -6.75
N THR A 52 -8.43 -26.96 -7.81
CA THR A 52 -8.00 -27.46 -9.12
C THR A 52 -6.56 -27.99 -9.05
N LEU A 53 -6.13 -28.76 -10.06
CA LEU A 53 -4.74 -29.20 -10.20
C LEU A 53 -3.74 -28.03 -10.09
N ASP A 54 -4.01 -26.92 -10.78
CA ASP A 54 -3.15 -25.73 -10.74
C ASP A 54 -3.11 -25.09 -9.34
N ALA A 55 -4.25 -25.06 -8.64
CA ALA A 55 -4.31 -24.53 -7.29
C ALA A 55 -3.48 -25.38 -6.31
N ILE A 56 -3.55 -26.71 -6.43
CA ILE A 56 -2.75 -27.64 -5.64
C ILE A 56 -1.27 -27.48 -5.97
N ALA A 57 -0.90 -27.41 -7.26
CA ALA A 57 0.48 -27.19 -7.68
C ALA A 57 1.05 -25.88 -7.11
N GLY A 58 0.28 -24.79 -7.15
CA GLY A 58 0.69 -23.51 -6.57
C GLY A 58 0.80 -23.53 -5.04
N ILE A 59 -0.01 -24.34 -4.35
CA ILE A 59 0.13 -24.57 -2.90
C ILE A 59 1.41 -25.36 -2.60
N VAL A 60 1.72 -26.38 -3.39
CA VAL A 60 2.94 -27.18 -3.25
C VAL A 60 4.17 -26.31 -3.50
N GLU A 61 4.17 -25.46 -4.53
CA GLU A 61 5.23 -24.49 -4.80
C GLU A 61 5.42 -23.52 -3.62
N GLN A 62 4.33 -22.99 -3.06
CA GLN A 62 4.40 -22.16 -1.85
C GLN A 62 5.00 -22.92 -0.67
N ALA A 63 4.59 -24.17 -0.46
CA ALA A 63 5.12 -25.02 0.61
C ALA A 63 6.61 -25.35 0.40
N GLN A 64 7.08 -25.40 -0.85
CA GLN A 64 8.50 -25.54 -1.18
C GLN A 64 9.30 -24.29 -0.82
N ILE A 65 8.78 -23.10 -1.11
CA ILE A 65 9.44 -21.82 -0.79
C ILE A 65 9.70 -21.71 0.73
N VAL A 66 8.78 -22.18 1.57
CA VAL A 66 8.92 -22.15 3.03
C VAL A 66 9.57 -23.41 3.62
N GLY A 67 10.01 -24.36 2.79
CA GLY A 67 10.72 -25.57 3.23
C GLY A 67 9.85 -26.66 3.86
N LEU A 68 8.52 -26.60 3.74
CA LEU A 68 7.61 -27.65 4.22
C LEU A 68 7.54 -28.84 3.23
N VAL A 69 7.85 -28.60 1.96
CA VAL A 69 7.94 -29.62 0.92
C VAL A 69 9.31 -29.51 0.23
N ALA A 70 9.93 -30.65 -0.06
CA ALA A 70 11.16 -30.72 -0.84
C ALA A 70 11.08 -31.90 -1.81
N GLY A 71 11.42 -31.69 -3.09
CA GLY A 71 11.35 -32.74 -4.11
C GLY A 71 9.96 -33.36 -4.30
N GLY A 72 8.88 -32.63 -3.96
CA GLY A 72 7.49 -33.12 -4.02
C GLY A 72 7.03 -33.94 -2.81
N ALA A 73 7.90 -34.16 -1.82
CA ALA A 73 7.57 -34.86 -0.57
C ALA A 73 7.53 -33.89 0.63
N LEU A 74 6.75 -34.20 1.66
CA LEU A 74 6.78 -33.44 2.92
C LEU A 74 8.13 -33.62 3.63
N THR A 75 8.69 -32.51 4.09
CA THR A 75 9.86 -32.49 4.98
C THR A 75 9.47 -32.88 6.41
N SER A 76 10.45 -33.10 7.29
CA SER A 76 10.21 -33.27 8.74
C SER A 76 9.43 -32.07 9.30
N ALA A 77 9.82 -30.86 8.91
CA ALA A 77 9.11 -29.62 9.25
C ALA A 77 7.69 -29.58 8.65
N GLY A 78 7.50 -30.00 7.40
CA GLY A 78 6.18 -30.11 6.78
C GLY A 78 5.23 -31.05 7.52
N ARG A 79 5.74 -32.18 8.03
CA ARG A 79 4.97 -33.11 8.85
C ARG A 79 4.67 -32.53 10.23
N ALA A 80 5.64 -31.88 10.86
CA ALA A 80 5.49 -31.22 12.16
C ALA A 80 4.46 -30.09 12.10
N ALA A 81 4.46 -29.25 11.05
CA ALA A 81 3.55 -28.12 10.89
C ALA A 81 2.05 -28.48 10.95
N ARG A 82 1.71 -29.76 10.77
CA ARG A 82 0.33 -30.27 10.84
C ARG A 82 -0.14 -30.55 12.27
N THR A 83 0.77 -30.79 13.20
CA THR A 83 0.44 -31.26 14.56
C THR A 83 1.11 -30.46 15.68
N THR A 84 2.22 -29.79 15.40
CA THR A 84 3.04 -29.04 16.36
C THR A 84 3.75 -27.87 15.67
N ASP A 85 4.57 -27.14 16.42
CA ASP A 85 5.44 -26.10 15.88
C ASP A 85 6.54 -26.73 14.98
N PRO A 86 6.62 -26.38 13.68
CA PRO A 86 7.64 -26.92 12.78
C PRO A 86 9.06 -26.41 13.07
N ALA A 87 9.22 -25.38 13.91
CA ALA A 87 10.51 -24.71 14.13
C ALA A 87 11.62 -25.68 14.58
N GLN A 88 11.33 -26.59 15.51
CA GLN A 88 12.32 -27.55 16.01
C GLN A 88 12.74 -28.55 14.93
N ALA A 89 11.79 -29.05 14.15
CA ALA A 89 12.05 -29.98 13.06
C ALA A 89 12.83 -29.32 11.91
N MET A 90 12.58 -28.03 11.67
CA MET A 90 13.34 -27.23 10.71
C MET A 90 14.77 -27.00 11.20
N ALA A 91 14.96 -26.57 12.45
CA ALA A 91 16.28 -26.32 13.03
C ALA A 91 17.15 -27.58 13.06
N ALA A 92 16.57 -28.76 13.29
CA ALA A 92 17.29 -30.02 13.27
C ALA A 92 17.75 -30.46 11.86
N ALA A 93 17.08 -29.98 10.81
CA ALA A 93 17.38 -30.32 9.41
C ALA A 93 18.38 -29.34 8.76
N LEU A 94 18.49 -28.12 9.29
CA LEU A 94 19.38 -27.10 8.76
C LEU A 94 20.80 -27.23 9.33
N PRO A 95 21.84 -26.93 8.54
CA PRO A 95 23.20 -26.82 9.06
C PRO A 95 23.28 -25.71 10.11
N ARG A 96 24.22 -25.83 11.06
CA ARG A 96 24.47 -24.77 12.03
C ARG A 96 24.92 -23.49 11.32
N PRO A 97 24.28 -22.34 11.59
CA PRO A 97 24.73 -21.07 11.06
C PRO A 97 26.16 -20.75 11.50
N VAL A 98 26.88 -20.03 10.65
CA VAL A 98 28.23 -19.53 10.89
C VAL A 98 28.17 -18.03 11.06
N GLU A 99 28.85 -17.51 12.08
CA GLU A 99 29.01 -16.07 12.33
C GLU A 99 30.48 -15.66 12.22
N GLU A 100 31.28 -16.46 11.54
CA GLU A 100 32.71 -16.24 11.35
C GLU A 100 33.05 -16.15 9.86
N PHE A 101 34.08 -15.39 9.54
CA PHE A 101 34.61 -15.30 8.18
C PHE A 101 36.14 -15.37 8.14
N LEU A 102 36.65 -15.73 6.98
CA LEU A 102 38.07 -15.68 6.65
C LEU A 102 38.36 -14.36 5.94
N LEU A 103 39.20 -13.52 6.54
CA LEU A 103 39.62 -12.25 5.97
C LEU A 103 41.02 -12.37 5.37
N GLN A 104 41.16 -12.00 4.11
CA GLN A 104 42.41 -12.06 3.35
C GLN A 104 43.06 -10.68 3.24
N ALA A 105 44.36 -10.65 2.92
CA ALA A 105 45.14 -9.41 2.87
C ALA A 105 44.71 -8.42 1.77
N ASP A 106 44.04 -8.92 0.73
CA ASP A 106 43.46 -8.13 -0.36
C ASP A 106 42.03 -7.63 -0.04
N LEU A 107 41.62 -7.73 1.24
CA LEU A 107 40.30 -7.35 1.74
C LEU A 107 39.14 -8.20 1.20
N THR A 108 39.43 -9.41 0.74
CA THR A 108 38.42 -10.44 0.49
C THR A 108 37.97 -11.07 1.80
N LEU A 109 36.66 -11.13 2.01
CA LEU A 109 36.00 -11.80 3.13
C LEU A 109 35.27 -13.03 2.59
N THR A 110 35.55 -14.22 3.13
CA THR A 110 34.88 -15.47 2.73
C THR A 110 34.13 -16.07 3.91
N ILE A 111 32.84 -16.36 3.72
CA ILE A 111 31.98 -16.99 4.74
C ILE A 111 31.74 -18.46 4.35
N PRO A 112 32.22 -19.43 5.15
CA PRO A 112 32.18 -20.86 4.80
C PRO A 112 30.86 -21.53 5.20
N GLY A 113 29.71 -20.91 4.94
CA GLY A 113 28.41 -21.52 5.25
C GLY A 113 27.26 -20.51 5.33
N PRO A 114 26.04 -21.01 5.63
CA PRO A 114 24.89 -20.17 5.85
C PRO A 114 25.07 -19.37 7.15
N THR A 115 24.57 -18.14 7.16
CA THR A 115 24.73 -17.18 8.25
C THR A 115 23.43 -16.96 9.00
N THR A 116 23.53 -16.37 10.18
CA THR A 116 22.36 -15.74 10.81
C THR A 116 21.97 -14.48 10.04
N HIS A 117 20.70 -14.10 10.13
CA HIS A 117 20.19 -12.89 9.46
C HIS A 117 20.94 -11.63 9.91
N ASP A 118 21.16 -11.50 11.22
CA ASP A 118 21.78 -10.30 11.80
C ASP A 118 23.26 -10.20 11.43
N PHE A 119 23.97 -11.33 11.39
CA PHE A 119 25.34 -11.37 10.89
C PHE A 119 25.42 -11.03 9.40
N ALA A 120 24.53 -11.59 8.58
CA ALA A 120 24.48 -11.26 7.14
C ALA A 120 24.21 -9.77 6.91
N ALA A 121 23.31 -9.16 7.67
CA ALA A 121 23.01 -7.74 7.61
C ALA A 121 24.22 -6.89 8.02
N ALA A 122 24.95 -7.30 9.08
CA ALA A 122 26.17 -6.63 9.50
C ALA A 122 27.28 -6.72 8.43
N VAL A 123 27.51 -7.89 7.83
CA VAL A 123 28.45 -8.06 6.72
C VAL A 123 28.08 -7.19 5.52
N ALA A 124 26.79 -7.16 5.14
CA ALA A 124 26.32 -6.37 4.00
C ALA A 124 26.50 -4.85 4.18
N LEU A 125 26.58 -4.37 5.43
CA LEU A 125 26.93 -2.96 5.68
C LEU A 125 28.39 -2.69 5.36
N VAL A 126 29.30 -3.57 5.78
CA VAL A 126 30.76 -3.35 5.73
C VAL A 126 31.46 -3.97 4.51
N ALA A 127 30.77 -4.75 3.68
CA ALA A 127 31.34 -5.41 2.52
C ALA A 127 30.31 -5.60 1.40
N ASP A 128 30.77 -5.69 0.15
CA ASP A 128 29.96 -5.94 -1.04
C ASP A 128 30.04 -7.41 -1.46
N LEU A 129 28.91 -8.03 -1.81
CA LEU A 129 28.85 -9.44 -2.24
C LEU A 129 29.40 -9.58 -3.67
N GLU A 130 30.49 -10.34 -3.83
CA GLU A 130 31.06 -10.70 -5.15
C GLU A 130 30.49 -12.03 -5.67
N SER A 131 30.32 -13.03 -4.77
CA SER A 131 29.82 -14.36 -5.14
C SER A 131 29.00 -14.99 -4.03
N ALA A 132 27.81 -15.50 -4.36
CA ALA A 132 26.86 -16.12 -3.42
C ALA A 132 26.98 -17.66 -3.35
N GLY A 133 28.12 -18.22 -3.74
CA GLY A 133 28.33 -19.68 -3.78
C GLY A 133 28.30 -20.35 -2.40
N GLY A 134 28.61 -21.65 -2.36
CA GLY A 134 28.65 -22.43 -1.11
C GLY A 134 29.60 -21.88 -0.04
N ALA A 135 30.57 -21.07 -0.46
CA ALA A 135 31.22 -20.09 0.40
C ALA A 135 30.97 -18.70 -0.21
N ALA A 136 30.29 -17.84 0.53
CA ALA A 136 29.95 -16.51 0.05
C ALA A 136 31.20 -15.63 0.14
N VAL A 137 31.53 -14.95 -0.96
CA VAL A 137 32.70 -14.09 -1.08
C VAL A 137 32.25 -12.64 -1.15
N TYR A 138 32.84 -11.83 -0.28
CA TYR A 138 32.59 -10.41 -0.18
C TYR A 138 33.90 -9.62 -0.31
N ARG A 139 33.79 -8.36 -0.71
CA ARG A 139 34.89 -7.42 -0.82
C ARG A 139 34.66 -6.24 0.10
N VAL A 140 35.65 -5.90 0.92
CA VAL A 140 35.64 -4.63 1.64
C VAL A 140 36.24 -3.54 0.75
N THR A 141 35.48 -2.47 0.57
CA THR A 141 35.81 -1.29 -0.25
C THR A 141 35.64 -0.01 0.55
N ASP A 142 36.24 1.11 0.10
CA ASP A 142 35.99 2.45 0.67
C ASP A 142 34.48 2.77 0.73
N ALA A 143 33.73 2.39 -0.31
CA ALA A 143 32.30 2.66 -0.39
C ALA A 143 31.51 1.84 0.63
N SER A 144 31.85 0.56 0.82
CA SER A 144 31.22 -0.29 1.82
C SER A 144 31.48 0.18 3.25
N VAL A 145 32.71 0.60 3.57
CA VAL A 145 33.00 1.17 4.89
C VAL A 145 32.26 2.49 5.09
N ARG A 146 32.22 3.35 4.07
CA ARG A 146 31.43 4.58 4.14
C ARG A 146 29.95 4.30 4.41
N ARG A 147 29.36 3.31 3.74
CA ARG A 147 27.98 2.87 3.97
C ARG A 147 27.74 2.46 5.43
N ALA A 148 28.68 1.75 6.05
CA ALA A 148 28.55 1.41 7.46
C ALA A 148 28.56 2.67 8.36
N LEU A 149 29.41 3.65 8.07
CA LEU A 149 29.46 4.92 8.81
C LEU A 149 28.21 5.78 8.56
N ASP A 150 27.69 5.82 7.33
CA ASP A 150 26.43 6.50 6.98
C ASP A 150 25.23 5.87 7.71
N ALA A 151 25.27 4.56 7.96
CA ALA A 151 24.30 3.85 8.79
C ALA A 151 24.48 4.11 10.31
N GLY A 152 25.37 5.02 10.70
CA GLY A 152 25.59 5.43 12.08
C GLY A 152 26.58 4.58 12.88
N ARG A 153 27.31 3.66 12.23
CA ARG A 153 28.39 2.92 12.91
C ARG A 153 29.61 3.81 13.09
N THR A 154 30.29 3.64 14.22
CA THR A 154 31.58 4.26 14.50
C THR A 154 32.73 3.42 13.93
N SER A 155 33.89 4.03 13.69
CA SER A 155 35.08 3.29 13.27
C SER A 155 35.47 2.20 14.28
N ALA A 156 35.34 2.48 15.58
CA ALA A 156 35.61 1.52 16.64
C ALA A 156 34.67 0.30 16.58
N GLU A 157 33.38 0.49 16.32
CA GLU A 157 32.43 -0.61 16.13
C GLU A 157 32.74 -1.43 14.87
N VAL A 158 33.16 -0.78 13.78
CA VAL A 158 33.57 -1.47 12.55
C VAL A 158 34.82 -2.33 12.80
N HIS A 159 35.85 -1.79 13.46
CA HIS A 159 37.03 -2.58 13.84
C HIS A 159 36.67 -3.74 14.77
N ALA A 160 35.84 -3.48 15.79
CA ALA A 160 35.39 -4.52 16.73
C ALA A 160 34.63 -5.64 16.01
N PHE A 161 33.81 -5.31 15.00
CA PHE A 161 33.10 -6.30 14.19
C PHE A 161 34.09 -7.23 13.46
N PHE A 162 35.12 -6.68 12.82
CA PHE A 162 36.12 -7.50 12.13
C PHE A 162 36.94 -8.35 13.11
N VAL A 163 37.32 -7.81 14.26
CA VAL A 163 38.06 -8.56 15.29
C VAL A 163 37.22 -9.69 15.88
N ALA A 164 35.92 -9.48 16.10
CA ALA A 164 35.06 -10.45 16.74
C ALA A 164 34.73 -11.67 15.86
N HIS A 165 34.62 -11.48 14.54
CA HIS A 165 34.12 -12.51 13.62
C HIS A 165 35.18 -13.03 12.64
N SER A 166 36.37 -12.43 12.59
CA SER A 166 37.44 -12.93 11.72
C SER A 166 38.17 -14.10 12.37
N VAL A 167 38.21 -15.24 11.68
CA VAL A 167 39.02 -16.40 12.10
C VAL A 167 40.51 -16.13 11.88
N THR A 168 40.84 -15.33 10.86
CA THR A 168 42.21 -14.91 10.55
C THR A 168 42.53 -13.57 11.24
N PRO A 169 43.80 -13.28 11.52
CA PRO A 169 44.20 -11.95 11.99
C PRO A 169 43.74 -10.86 11.01
N VAL A 170 43.21 -9.77 11.55
CA VAL A 170 42.75 -8.63 10.76
C VAL A 170 43.95 -7.98 10.02
N PRO A 171 43.94 -7.90 8.68
CA PRO A 171 45.04 -7.29 7.94
C PRO A 171 45.16 -5.79 8.25
N GLN A 172 46.41 -5.33 8.40
CA GLN A 172 46.70 -3.91 8.64
C GLN A 172 46.09 -2.98 7.56
N GLY A 173 46.00 -3.45 6.31
CA GLY A 173 45.39 -2.69 5.22
C GLY A 173 43.91 -2.37 5.46
N LEU A 174 43.16 -3.27 6.11
CA LEU A 174 41.78 -3.01 6.49
C LEU A 174 41.72 -1.92 7.56
N THR A 175 42.61 -2.00 8.56
CA THR A 175 42.65 -1.02 9.64
C THR A 175 42.87 0.40 9.09
N TYR A 176 43.85 0.55 8.19
CA TYR A 176 44.12 1.82 7.53
C TYR A 176 42.94 2.32 6.69
N LEU A 177 42.27 1.43 5.94
CA LEU A 177 41.13 1.81 5.13
C LEU A 177 39.98 2.34 6.00
N VAL A 178 39.66 1.64 7.10
CA VAL A 178 38.60 2.06 8.03
C VAL A 178 38.92 3.42 8.65
N ASP A 179 40.14 3.62 9.13
CA ASP A 179 40.54 4.88 9.77
C ASP A 179 40.59 6.05 8.78
N ASP A 180 41.03 5.81 7.54
CA ASP A 180 41.07 6.83 6.50
C ASP A 180 39.66 7.24 6.02
N VAL A 181 38.78 6.26 5.80
CA VAL A 181 37.37 6.54 5.46
C VAL A 181 36.68 7.25 6.62
N ALA A 182 36.88 6.82 7.87
CA ALA A 182 36.29 7.46 9.04
C ALA A 182 36.76 8.91 9.24
N ARG A 183 38.05 9.20 8.97
CA ARG A 183 38.58 10.56 9.01
C ARG A 183 37.98 11.46 7.93
N ARG A 184 37.69 10.92 6.74
CA ARG A 184 37.03 11.63 5.63
C ARG A 184 35.52 11.75 5.84
N HIS A 185 34.91 10.77 6.51
CA HIS A 185 33.48 10.72 6.81
C HIS A 185 33.12 11.81 7.83
N GLY A 186 32.20 12.71 7.46
CA GLY A 186 31.83 13.86 8.29
C GLY A 186 32.75 15.09 8.19
N ALA A 187 33.73 15.10 7.29
CA ALA A 187 34.51 16.30 6.95
C ALA A 187 33.61 17.39 6.31
N LEU A 188 32.56 16.98 5.61
CA LEU A 188 31.49 17.84 5.13
C LEU A 188 30.20 17.45 5.82
N ARG A 189 29.51 18.43 6.40
CA ARG A 189 28.22 18.23 7.07
C ARG A 189 27.17 19.05 6.32
N ALA A 190 26.14 18.36 5.82
CA ALA A 190 24.96 19.00 5.27
C ALA A 190 23.87 19.08 6.35
N GLY A 191 23.08 20.14 6.32
CA GLY A 191 21.93 20.32 7.20
C GLY A 191 20.85 21.10 6.47
N VAL A 192 19.60 20.93 6.89
CA VAL A 192 18.49 21.75 6.40
C VAL A 192 18.52 23.09 7.12
N ALA A 193 18.27 24.18 6.39
CA ALA A 193 18.03 25.51 6.93
C ALA A 193 16.84 26.12 6.21
N GLY A 194 15.82 26.56 6.94
CA GLY A 194 14.63 27.22 6.38
C GLY A 194 14.90 28.67 5.99
N SER A 195 15.78 29.34 6.73
CA SER A 195 16.27 30.70 6.45
C SER A 195 17.67 30.89 7.03
N PHE A 196 18.38 31.93 6.58
CA PHE A 196 19.68 32.30 7.10
C PHE A 196 19.73 33.80 7.38
N LEU A 197 20.62 34.20 8.30
CA LEU A 197 20.97 35.58 8.56
C LEU A 197 22.47 35.74 8.32
N ARG A 198 22.85 36.73 7.50
CA ARG A 198 24.25 37.09 7.28
C ARG A 198 24.51 38.53 7.69
N SER A 199 25.69 38.81 8.21
CA SER A 199 26.18 40.17 8.42
C SER A 199 27.68 40.22 8.19
N ASP A 200 28.18 41.32 7.64
CA ASP A 200 29.62 41.55 7.49
C ASP A 200 30.29 41.88 8.84
N ASP A 201 29.49 42.18 9.88
CA ASP A 201 29.95 42.43 11.24
C ASP A 201 29.68 41.23 12.17
N PRO A 202 30.71 40.47 12.59
CA PRO A 202 30.56 39.37 13.55
C PRO A 202 30.02 39.82 14.92
N ALA A 203 30.24 41.07 15.33
CA ALA A 203 29.74 41.56 16.62
C ALA A 203 28.20 41.66 16.61
N LEU A 204 27.61 42.04 15.48
CA LEU A 204 26.15 42.05 15.32
C LEU A 204 25.56 40.63 15.41
N ILE A 205 26.21 39.64 14.81
CA ILE A 205 25.79 38.22 14.92
C ILE A 205 25.84 37.75 16.37
N ALA A 206 26.90 38.08 17.10
CA ALA A 206 27.02 37.76 18.53
C ALA A 206 25.95 38.46 19.38
N ALA A 207 25.61 39.72 19.06
CA ALA A 207 24.53 40.45 19.72
C ALA A 207 23.16 39.80 19.48
N VAL A 208 22.88 39.35 18.24
CA VAL A 208 21.65 38.61 17.92
C VAL A 208 21.58 37.29 18.69
N LEU A 209 22.67 36.51 18.73
CA LEU A 209 22.73 35.24 19.46
C LEU A 209 22.55 35.37 20.97
N SER A 210 22.94 36.51 21.55
CA SER A 210 22.78 36.78 22.99
C SER A 210 21.42 37.39 23.34
N SER A 211 20.57 37.64 22.35
CA SER A 211 19.22 38.17 22.55
C SER A 211 18.18 37.06 22.79
N PRO A 212 17.01 37.39 23.39
CA PRO A 212 15.91 36.44 23.53
C PRO A 212 15.39 35.88 22.19
N ALA A 213 15.62 36.58 21.07
CA ALA A 213 15.22 36.13 19.74
C ALA A 213 15.98 34.87 19.30
N ALA A 214 17.18 34.63 19.81
CA ALA A 214 17.97 33.47 19.45
C ALA A 214 17.31 32.15 19.85
N GLU A 215 16.77 32.08 21.06
CA GLU A 215 16.03 30.92 21.53
C GLU A 215 14.66 30.82 20.85
N ALA A 216 13.93 31.94 20.76
CA ALA A 216 12.59 31.98 20.16
C ALA A 216 12.56 31.55 18.68
N LEU A 217 13.59 31.89 17.91
CA LEU A 217 13.71 31.56 16.48
C LEU A 217 14.62 30.34 16.24
N ALA A 218 15.09 29.68 17.30
CA ALA A 218 16.03 28.55 17.26
C ALA A 218 17.26 28.83 16.37
N LEU A 219 17.87 30.01 16.55
CA LEU A 219 19.04 30.44 15.78
C LEU A 219 20.26 29.58 16.11
N ARG A 220 20.96 29.13 15.07
CA ARG A 220 22.23 28.39 15.20
C ARG A 220 23.32 29.06 14.38
N ALA A 221 24.48 29.28 14.99
CA ALA A 221 25.66 29.75 14.26
C ALA A 221 26.25 28.64 13.37
N VAL A 222 26.56 29.00 12.12
CA VAL A 222 27.30 28.13 11.18
C VAL A 222 28.66 28.73 10.86
N ALA A 223 28.77 30.06 10.93
CA ALA A 223 30.01 30.82 10.83
C ALA A 223 29.92 32.07 11.73
N PRO A 224 31.04 32.77 12.00
CA PRO A 224 31.03 34.02 12.77
C PRO A 224 30.13 35.11 12.19
N THR A 225 29.84 35.04 10.89
CA THR A 225 29.04 36.01 10.14
C THR A 225 27.70 35.45 9.67
N VAL A 226 27.37 34.19 9.97
CA VAL A 226 26.19 33.50 9.44
C VAL A 226 25.47 32.67 10.50
N LEU A 227 24.18 32.95 10.67
CA LEU A 227 23.24 32.15 11.44
C LEU A 227 22.26 31.45 10.51
N ILE A 228 21.75 30.29 10.94
CA ILE A 228 20.63 29.60 10.28
C ILE A 228 19.47 29.44 11.26
N ALA A 229 18.28 29.35 10.71
CA ALA A 229 17.05 29.03 11.44
C ALA A 229 16.21 28.03 10.63
N GLN A 230 15.33 27.29 11.31
CA GLN A 230 14.36 26.40 10.63
C GLN A 230 13.06 27.13 10.25
N VAL A 231 12.84 28.33 10.79
CA VAL A 231 11.64 29.13 10.51
C VAL A 231 11.69 29.75 9.10
N PRO A 232 10.52 30.01 8.48
CA PRO A 232 10.44 30.76 7.23
C PRO A 232 11.04 32.16 7.34
N LEU A 233 11.54 32.70 6.21
CA LEU A 233 12.20 34.00 6.15
C LEU A 233 11.34 35.17 6.69
N SER A 234 10.02 35.15 6.45
CA SER A 234 9.10 36.17 6.96
C SER A 234 9.00 36.19 8.48
N GLU A 235 8.99 35.02 9.10
CA GLU A 235 8.94 34.87 10.55
C GLU A 235 10.28 35.26 11.19
N LEU A 236 11.42 34.89 10.57
CA LEU A 236 12.74 35.32 10.97
C LEU A 236 12.85 36.86 11.03
N VAL A 237 12.46 37.54 9.94
CA VAL A 237 12.55 39.00 9.85
C VAL A 237 11.61 39.69 10.85
N ALA A 238 10.37 39.19 11.00
CA ALA A 238 9.42 39.73 11.97
C ALA A 238 9.89 39.54 13.42
N GLY A 239 10.43 38.37 13.75
CA GLY A 239 10.95 38.06 15.08
C GLY A 239 12.18 38.90 15.45
N LEU A 240 13.11 39.09 14.50
CA LEU A 240 14.25 39.98 14.69
C LEU A 240 13.83 41.43 14.90
N ALA A 241 12.85 41.91 14.11
CA ALA A 241 12.30 43.26 14.25
C ALA A 241 11.65 43.48 15.63
N ALA A 242 10.90 42.47 16.13
CA ALA A 242 10.32 42.52 17.48
C ALA A 242 11.37 42.58 18.60
N ALA A 243 12.57 42.03 18.36
CA ALA A 243 13.71 42.10 19.27
C ALA A 243 14.61 43.33 19.05
N GLY A 244 14.21 44.26 18.18
CA GLY A 244 14.93 45.52 17.93
C GLY A 244 16.06 45.42 16.90
N PHE A 245 16.19 44.29 16.19
CA PHE A 245 17.16 44.12 15.11
C PHE A 245 16.53 44.40 13.75
N THR A 246 17.19 45.20 12.92
CA THR A 246 16.76 45.47 11.55
C THR A 246 17.43 44.49 10.58
N ALA A 247 16.65 43.60 9.97
CA ALA A 247 17.11 42.67 8.96
C ALA A 247 16.45 42.96 7.60
N ALA A 248 17.25 42.97 6.53
CA ALA A 248 16.76 42.98 5.17
C ALA A 248 16.55 41.54 4.69
N ALA A 249 15.45 41.28 3.98
CA ALA A 249 15.18 39.97 3.40
C ALA A 249 15.86 39.85 2.04
N GLU A 250 16.50 38.71 1.77
CA GLU A 250 17.18 38.46 0.49
C GLU A 250 16.55 37.27 -0.23
N ASP A 251 16.53 37.32 -1.56
CA ASP A 251 16.17 36.16 -2.40
C ASP A 251 17.36 35.21 -2.60
N SER A 252 17.15 34.13 -3.37
CA SER A 252 18.20 33.15 -3.67
C SER A 252 19.37 33.71 -4.49
N ARG A 253 19.27 34.95 -5.00
CA ARG A 253 20.33 35.66 -5.72
C ARG A 253 21.00 36.73 -4.86
N GLY A 254 20.61 36.87 -3.59
CA GLY A 254 21.11 37.91 -2.68
C GLY A 254 20.52 39.29 -2.95
N VAL A 255 19.41 39.39 -3.70
CA VAL A 255 18.72 40.65 -3.95
C VAL A 255 17.74 40.91 -2.83
N VAL A 256 17.74 42.13 -2.29
CA VAL A 256 16.81 42.52 -1.22
C VAL A 256 15.37 42.51 -1.74
N VAL A 257 14.48 41.79 -1.05
CA VAL A 257 13.08 41.65 -1.38
C VAL A 257 12.17 42.27 -0.33
N ASP A 258 11.02 42.76 -0.77
CA ASP A 258 9.97 43.23 0.11
C ASP A 258 9.07 42.06 0.51
N LEU A 259 9.03 41.74 1.81
CA LEU A 259 8.22 40.65 2.35
C LEU A 259 6.79 41.08 2.73
N ARG A 260 6.41 42.35 2.53
CA ARG A 260 5.07 42.82 2.86
C ARG A 260 4.03 42.04 2.03
N PRO A 261 2.99 41.48 2.66
CA PRO A 261 1.95 40.78 1.92
C PRO A 261 1.30 41.76 0.94
N PRO A 262 1.12 41.36 -0.35
CA PRO A 262 0.48 42.23 -1.32
C PRO A 262 -0.94 42.54 -0.84
N ALA A 263 -1.35 43.80 -0.94
CA ALA A 263 -2.71 44.20 -0.59
C ALA A 263 -3.70 43.43 -1.45
N ILE A 264 -4.43 42.48 -0.85
CA ILE A 264 -5.52 41.77 -1.51
C ILE A 264 -6.63 42.79 -1.77
N ARG A 265 -6.75 43.25 -3.02
CA ARG A 265 -7.90 44.04 -3.46
C ARG A 265 -9.02 43.08 -3.82
N LEU A 266 -9.99 42.93 -2.92
CA LEU A 266 -11.24 42.26 -3.26
C LEU A 266 -11.98 43.11 -4.31
N PRO A 267 -12.45 42.52 -5.42
CA PRO A 267 -13.30 43.24 -6.35
C PRO A 267 -14.59 43.68 -5.63
N SER A 268 -14.98 44.94 -5.80
CA SER A 268 -16.23 45.45 -5.24
C SER A 268 -17.41 44.57 -5.72
N PRO A 269 -18.29 44.08 -4.83
CA PRO A 269 -19.43 43.28 -5.23
C PRO A 269 -20.28 44.03 -6.25
N ARG A 270 -20.53 43.42 -7.41
CA ARG A 270 -21.51 43.98 -8.36
C ARG A 270 -22.90 43.92 -7.71
N PRO A 271 -23.70 45.00 -7.77
CA PRO A 271 -25.06 44.96 -7.24
C PRO A 271 -25.85 43.87 -7.96
N ARG A 272 -26.36 42.90 -7.19
CA ARG A 272 -27.18 41.81 -7.70
C ARG A 272 -28.57 42.37 -8.01
N PRO A 273 -29.13 42.16 -9.21
CA PRO A 273 -30.52 42.55 -9.47
C PRO A 273 -31.45 41.81 -8.49
N PRO A 274 -32.53 42.45 -8.01
CA PRO A 274 -33.47 41.80 -7.11
C PRO A 274 -34.07 40.55 -7.78
N ALA A 275 -34.16 39.46 -7.03
CA ALA A 275 -34.78 38.23 -7.52
C ALA A 275 -36.25 38.51 -7.86
N ALA A 276 -36.69 38.11 -9.06
CA ALA A 276 -38.10 38.18 -9.42
C ALA A 276 -38.92 37.33 -8.43
N GLN A 277 -39.93 37.93 -7.81
CA GLN A 277 -40.81 37.20 -6.89
C GLN A 277 -41.68 36.23 -7.71
N PRO A 278 -41.81 34.96 -7.27
CA PRO A 278 -42.62 33.98 -7.99
C PRO A 278 -44.10 34.39 -8.00
N THR A 279 -44.77 34.17 -9.12
CA THR A 279 -46.21 34.45 -9.23
C THR A 279 -47.03 33.44 -8.44
N LEU A 280 -48.27 33.80 -8.09
CA LEU A 280 -49.18 32.92 -7.35
C LEU A 280 -49.45 31.59 -8.09
N GLU A 281 -49.43 31.59 -9.42
CA GLU A 281 -49.52 30.36 -10.23
C GLU A 281 -48.34 29.44 -10.01
N GLN A 282 -47.11 29.97 -9.99
CA GLN A 282 -45.90 29.18 -9.75
C GLN A 282 -45.89 28.57 -8.34
N LEU A 283 -46.39 29.32 -7.36
CA LEU A 283 -46.55 28.82 -5.99
C LEU A 283 -47.66 27.75 -5.89
N ALA A 284 -48.75 27.92 -6.63
CA ALA A 284 -49.83 26.94 -6.68
C ALA A 284 -49.37 25.62 -7.32
N ASP A 285 -48.64 25.67 -8.43
CA ASP A 285 -48.07 24.49 -9.08
C ASP A 285 -47.08 23.75 -8.17
N ALA A 286 -46.21 24.49 -7.47
CA ALA A 286 -45.31 23.92 -6.49
C ALA A 286 -46.07 23.23 -5.34
N ALA A 287 -47.17 23.83 -4.86
CA ALA A 287 -47.99 23.24 -3.80
C ALA A 287 -48.76 21.99 -4.25
N VAL A 288 -49.11 21.87 -5.53
CA VAL A 288 -49.72 20.66 -6.12
C VAL A 288 -48.68 19.56 -6.29
N GLN A 289 -47.45 19.90 -6.72
CA GLN A 289 -46.33 18.95 -6.84
C GLN A 289 -46.01 18.30 -5.49
N ILE A 290 -45.89 19.11 -4.43
CA ILE A 290 -45.60 18.61 -3.08
C ILE A 290 -46.73 17.70 -2.59
N ARG A 291 -48.00 18.09 -2.76
CA ARG A 291 -49.14 17.24 -2.36
C ARG A 291 -49.26 15.93 -3.13
N ARG A 292 -48.78 15.87 -4.38
CA ARG A 292 -48.71 14.62 -5.15
C ARG A 292 -47.60 13.70 -4.65
N GLN A 293 -46.50 14.25 -4.13
CA GLN A 293 -45.40 13.48 -3.55
C GLN A 293 -45.72 12.98 -2.14
N ASP A 294 -46.56 13.70 -1.38
CA ASP A 294 -47.01 13.31 -0.04
C ASP A 294 -48.24 12.38 -0.02
N ALA A 295 -48.79 12.00 -1.16
CA ALA A 295 -49.86 11.00 -1.21
C ALA A 295 -49.28 9.60 -0.88
N PRO A 296 -49.87 8.85 0.08
CA PRO A 296 -49.35 7.54 0.45
C PRO A 296 -49.37 6.61 -0.77
N SER A 297 -48.19 6.17 -1.17
CA SER A 297 -48.04 5.16 -2.23
C SER A 297 -48.55 3.84 -1.68
N ASP A 298 -49.68 3.38 -2.22
CA ASP A 298 -50.27 2.07 -1.96
C ASP A 298 -49.31 0.99 -2.52
N ASP A 299 -48.41 0.54 -1.65
CA ASP A 299 -47.31 -0.39 -1.96
C ASP A 299 -47.90 -1.81 -2.10
N GLY A 300 -48.39 -2.12 -3.31
CA GLY A 300 -48.76 -3.49 -3.68
C GLY A 300 -47.56 -4.44 -3.59
N PRO A 301 -47.79 -5.76 -3.43
CA PRO A 301 -46.74 -6.73 -3.14
C PRO A 301 -45.63 -6.71 -4.20
N ARG A 302 -44.39 -6.47 -3.76
CA ARG A 302 -43.21 -6.44 -4.63
C ARG A 302 -42.89 -7.86 -5.12
N THR A 303 -43.28 -8.17 -6.34
CA THR A 303 -42.98 -9.46 -6.98
C THR A 303 -41.47 -9.64 -7.10
N SER A 304 -40.94 -10.77 -6.62
CA SER A 304 -39.51 -11.04 -6.65
C SER A 304 -39.00 -11.18 -8.10
N GLY A 305 -37.75 -10.76 -8.37
CA GLY A 305 -37.18 -10.69 -9.72
C GLY A 305 -37.34 -11.94 -10.62
N PRO A 306 -37.26 -13.18 -10.10
CA PRO A 306 -37.50 -14.39 -10.89
C PRO A 306 -38.98 -14.60 -11.24
N GLU A 307 -39.90 -14.30 -10.31
CA GLU A 307 -41.35 -14.44 -10.50
C GLU A 307 -41.89 -13.42 -11.50
N LEU A 308 -41.40 -12.17 -11.41
CA LEU A 308 -41.67 -11.12 -12.40
C LEU A 308 -41.27 -11.59 -13.81
N MET A 309 -40.15 -12.30 -13.91
CA MET A 309 -39.68 -12.80 -15.20
C MET A 309 -40.52 -13.93 -15.76
N ALA A 310 -40.90 -14.89 -14.92
CA ALA A 310 -41.79 -15.97 -15.32
C ALA A 310 -43.16 -15.42 -15.78
N LEU A 311 -43.73 -14.45 -15.05
CA LEU A 311 -45.01 -13.83 -15.39
C LEU A 311 -44.96 -13.13 -16.76
N LEU A 312 -43.94 -12.29 -16.99
CA LEU A 312 -43.82 -11.54 -18.25
C LEU A 312 -43.51 -12.45 -19.45
N GLN A 313 -42.74 -13.53 -19.26
CA GLN A 313 -42.49 -14.51 -20.32
C GLN A 313 -43.76 -15.32 -20.66
N SER A 314 -44.52 -15.72 -19.64
CA SER A 314 -45.81 -16.41 -19.84
C SER A 314 -46.81 -15.51 -20.55
N ALA A 315 -46.94 -14.25 -20.11
CA ALA A 315 -47.84 -13.28 -20.73
C ALA A 315 -47.43 -12.93 -22.17
N ALA A 316 -46.13 -12.92 -22.50
CA ALA A 316 -45.66 -12.74 -23.87
C ALA A 316 -45.95 -13.95 -24.78
N GLY A 317 -45.91 -15.16 -24.22
CA GLY A 317 -46.29 -16.38 -24.96
C GLY A 317 -47.79 -16.47 -25.26
N GLU A 318 -48.62 -15.97 -24.34
CA GLU A 318 -50.09 -16.04 -24.44
C GLU A 318 -50.73 -14.76 -25.00
N GLY A 319 -49.96 -13.69 -25.20
CA GLY A 319 -50.46 -12.40 -25.67
C GLY A 319 -51.40 -11.70 -24.68
N ARG A 320 -51.24 -11.93 -23.37
CA ARG A 320 -52.14 -11.38 -22.33
C ARG A 320 -51.68 -10.00 -21.85
N PRO A 321 -52.61 -9.06 -21.61
CA PRO A 321 -52.27 -7.75 -21.07
C PRO A 321 -51.78 -7.84 -19.61
N VAL A 322 -50.75 -7.06 -19.30
CA VAL A 322 -50.13 -6.97 -17.98
C VAL A 322 -50.07 -5.50 -17.57
N ARG A 323 -50.43 -5.21 -16.31
CA ARG A 323 -50.27 -3.89 -15.73
C ARG A 323 -48.88 -3.80 -15.09
N LEU A 324 -48.07 -2.87 -15.57
CA LEU A 324 -46.71 -2.61 -15.14
C LEU A 324 -46.62 -1.32 -14.33
N GLY A 325 -45.92 -1.39 -13.19
CA GLY A 325 -45.35 -0.22 -12.52
C GLY A 325 -43.92 0.01 -13.02
N TYR A 326 -43.65 1.17 -13.61
CA TYR A 326 -42.36 1.51 -14.21
C TYR A 326 -41.84 2.84 -13.67
N VAL A 327 -40.54 2.93 -13.42
CA VAL A 327 -39.88 4.18 -13.03
C VAL A 327 -38.99 4.68 -14.16
N ASP A 328 -39.23 5.89 -14.64
CA ASP A 328 -38.49 6.48 -15.75
C ASP A 328 -37.09 7.00 -15.34
N ALA A 329 -36.33 7.57 -16.28
CA ALA A 329 -34.98 8.08 -16.00
C ALA A 329 -34.96 9.29 -15.06
N ASN A 330 -36.09 9.98 -14.90
CA ASN A 330 -36.26 11.12 -14.01
C ASN A 330 -36.80 10.71 -12.62
N GLY A 331 -36.97 9.40 -12.38
CA GLY A 331 -37.50 8.87 -11.13
C GLY A 331 -39.02 8.97 -11.00
N VAL A 332 -39.74 9.27 -12.08
CA VAL A 332 -41.21 9.34 -12.06
C VAL A 332 -41.79 7.94 -12.21
N PHE A 333 -42.65 7.55 -11.27
CA PHE A 333 -43.40 6.31 -11.33
C PHE A 333 -44.62 6.46 -12.24
N THR A 334 -44.75 5.58 -13.23
CA THR A 334 -45.89 5.50 -14.14
C THR A 334 -46.45 4.09 -14.18
N ARG A 335 -47.77 3.98 -14.40
CA ARG A 335 -48.45 2.69 -14.61
C ARG A 335 -48.82 2.55 -16.09
N HIS A 336 -48.49 1.41 -16.67
CA HIS A 336 -48.78 1.09 -18.07
C HIS A 336 -49.53 -0.24 -18.14
N VAL A 337 -50.58 -0.33 -18.95
CA VAL A 337 -51.19 -1.61 -19.30
C VAL A 337 -50.67 -1.96 -20.67
N VAL A 338 -49.85 -3.01 -20.74
CA VAL A 338 -49.14 -3.36 -21.96
C VAL A 338 -49.39 -4.82 -22.32
N VAL A 339 -49.34 -5.13 -23.61
CA VAL A 339 -49.35 -6.52 -24.10
C VAL A 339 -47.91 -6.92 -24.40
N PRO A 340 -47.28 -7.80 -23.60
CA PRO A 340 -45.91 -8.24 -23.82
C PRO A 340 -45.78 -8.97 -25.16
N GLU A 341 -44.77 -8.61 -25.96
CA GLU A 341 -44.47 -9.32 -27.22
C GLU A 341 -43.22 -10.18 -27.07
N SER A 342 -42.19 -9.65 -26.41
CA SER A 342 -40.98 -10.42 -26.13
C SER A 342 -40.21 -9.90 -24.93
N VAL A 343 -39.57 -10.83 -24.22
CA VAL A 343 -38.68 -10.57 -23.09
C VAL A 343 -37.31 -11.12 -23.43
N ARG A 344 -36.34 -10.26 -23.73
CA ARG A 344 -34.97 -10.68 -24.07
C ARG A 344 -33.94 -9.69 -23.52
N HIS A 345 -32.77 -10.20 -23.12
CA HIS A 345 -31.61 -9.39 -22.71
C HIS A 345 -31.91 -8.32 -21.63
N GLY A 346 -32.78 -8.61 -20.66
CA GLY A 346 -33.10 -7.64 -19.61
C GLY A 346 -34.09 -6.54 -20.04
N GLN A 347 -34.71 -6.67 -21.22
CA GLN A 347 -35.70 -5.73 -21.75
C GLN A 347 -37.01 -6.44 -22.10
N LEU A 348 -38.12 -5.74 -21.85
CA LEU A 348 -39.46 -6.10 -22.29
C LEU A 348 -39.84 -5.21 -23.47
N ALA A 349 -40.16 -5.82 -24.61
CA ALA A 349 -40.87 -5.15 -25.69
C ALA A 349 -42.35 -5.47 -25.53
N ALA A 350 -43.17 -4.43 -25.41
CA ALA A 350 -44.61 -4.58 -25.22
C ALA A 350 -45.38 -3.49 -25.96
N LEU A 351 -46.58 -3.83 -26.42
CA LEU A 351 -47.51 -2.88 -27.01
C LEU A 351 -48.17 -2.07 -25.88
N ASP A 352 -47.98 -0.75 -25.88
CA ASP A 352 -48.56 0.17 -24.90
C ASP A 352 -49.51 1.14 -25.64
N GLY A 353 -50.80 0.76 -25.69
CA GLY A 353 -51.76 1.31 -26.64
C GLY A 353 -51.50 0.75 -28.04
N ASP A 354 -51.36 1.63 -29.04
CA ASP A 354 -51.09 1.25 -30.43
C ASP A 354 -49.60 1.29 -30.82
N ALA A 355 -48.71 1.56 -29.85
CA ALA A 355 -47.28 1.73 -30.09
C ALA A 355 -46.43 0.72 -29.31
N THR A 356 -45.52 0.04 -29.99
CA THR A 356 -44.53 -0.82 -29.35
C THR A 356 -43.51 0.00 -28.58
N ARG A 357 -43.41 -0.22 -27.27
CA ARG A 357 -42.43 0.41 -26.38
C ARG A 357 -41.52 -0.61 -25.72
N ARG A 358 -40.31 -0.17 -25.38
CA ARG A 358 -39.30 -0.98 -24.69
C ARG A 358 -39.16 -0.50 -23.25
N PHE A 359 -39.27 -1.44 -22.32
CA PHE A 359 -39.14 -1.23 -20.89
C PHE A 359 -37.91 -1.97 -20.38
N ALA A 360 -37.05 -1.29 -19.63
CA ALA A 360 -35.92 -1.94 -18.97
C ALA A 360 -36.40 -2.65 -17.71
N LEU A 361 -36.15 -3.96 -17.60
CA LEU A 361 -36.75 -4.78 -16.53
C LEU A 361 -36.27 -4.40 -15.13
N HIS A 362 -35.04 -3.92 -14.98
CA HIS A 362 -34.53 -3.42 -13.71
C HIS A 362 -35.24 -2.14 -13.21
N ARG A 363 -36.11 -1.55 -14.03
CA ARG A 363 -36.95 -0.39 -13.69
C ARG A 363 -38.43 -0.73 -13.57
N VAL A 364 -38.80 -1.98 -13.79
CA VAL A 364 -40.14 -2.50 -13.51
C VAL A 364 -40.19 -2.83 -12.03
N THR A 365 -41.09 -2.16 -11.32
CA THR A 365 -41.21 -2.27 -9.86
C THR A 365 -42.35 -3.22 -9.47
N THR A 366 -43.40 -3.30 -10.28
CA THR A 366 -44.51 -4.26 -10.12
C THR A 366 -44.99 -4.74 -11.49
N ALA A 367 -45.49 -5.98 -11.56
CA ALA A 367 -46.25 -6.46 -12.70
C ALA A 367 -47.36 -7.40 -12.22
N GLU A 368 -48.57 -7.16 -12.68
CA GLU A 368 -49.74 -7.99 -12.38
C GLU A 368 -50.52 -8.28 -13.68
N PRO A 369 -51.01 -9.52 -13.87
CA PRO A 369 -51.87 -9.82 -15.00
C PRO A 369 -53.16 -9.00 -14.89
N VAL A 370 -53.64 -8.50 -16.03
CA VAL A 370 -54.97 -7.91 -16.11
C VAL A 370 -55.92 -9.02 -16.54
N GLU A 371 -56.94 -9.32 -15.72
CA GLU A 371 -58.01 -10.26 -16.08
C GLU A 371 -58.84 -9.77 -17.26
#